data_AF-A0A483Z1X7-F1
#
_entry.id   AF-A0A483Z1X7-F1
#
_cell.length_a   1.000
_cell.length_b   1.000
_cell.length_c   1.000
_cell.angle_alpha   90.00
_cell.angle_beta   90.00
_cell.angle_gamma   90.00
#
_symmetry.space_group_name_H-M   'P 1'
#
loop_
_entity.id
_entity.type
_entity.pdbx_description
1 polymer ?
#
loop_
_entity_poly.entity_id
_entity_poly.type
_entity_poly.pdbx_seq_one_letter_code
_entity_poly.pdbx_strand_id
1 'polypeptide(L)' 'MTQHIGVKLINAFPMTRQAYNDFRGWQLPADENGSDDGYLVEYLDGGKPNT' A
#
# COMPACT_ATOMS: atom_id res chain seq x y z
N MET A 1 3.80 15.78 24.85
CA MET A 1 2.92 15.14 23.85
C MET A 1 2.86 13.66 24.16
N THR A 2 1.66 13.08 24.18
CA THR A 2 1.49 11.63 24.36
C THR A 2 1.69 10.95 23.01
N GLN A 3 2.59 9.97 22.96
CA GLN A 3 2.86 9.19 21.74
C GLN A 3 2.19 7.83 21.86
N HIS A 4 1.57 7.37 20.77
CA HIS A 4 0.94 6.06 20.69
C HIS A 4 1.46 5.33 19.46
N ILE A 5 1.68 4.02 19.58
CA ILE A 5 2.11 3.14 18.49
C ILE A 5 1.02 2.10 18.26
N GLY A 6 0.58 1.96 17.02
CA GLY A 6 -0.30 0.87 16.57
C GLY A 6 0.45 -0.05 15.62
N VAL A 7 0.22 -1.35 15.74
CA VAL A 7 0.75 -2.37 14.84
C VAL A 7 -0.43 -3.17 14.27
N LYS A 8 -0.38 -3.50 12.99
CA LYS A 8 -1.34 -4.39 12.33
C LYS A 8 -0.59 -5.45 11.53
N LEU A 9 -1.17 -6.64 11.46
CA LEU A 9 -0.74 -7.67 10.53
C LEU A 9 -1.39 -7.42 9.16
N ILE A 10 -0.61 -7.57 8.09
CA ILE A 10 -1.05 -7.36 6.72
C ILE A 10 -0.57 -8.51 5.83
N ASN A 11 -1.23 -8.69 4.68
CA ASN A 11 -0.63 -9.36 3.54
C ASN A 11 0.20 -8.34 2.76
N ALA A 12 1.42 -8.71 2.40
CA ALA A 12 2.30 -7.91 1.57
C ALA A 12 2.84 -8.77 0.42
N PHE A 13 2.66 -8.31 -0.81
CA PHE A 13 3.18 -8.97 -2.01
C PHE A 13 4.13 -8.04 -2.76
N PRO A 14 5.39 -8.42 -3.03
CA PRO A 14 6.33 -7.58 -3.77
C PRO A 14 5.77 -7.17 -5.13
N MET A 15 5.76 -5.88 -5.43
CA MET A 15 5.18 -5.33 -6.65
C MET A 15 5.83 -4.00 -6.99
N THR A 16 6.17 -3.78 -8.26
CA THR A 16 6.70 -2.49 -8.72
C THR A 16 5.58 -1.44 -8.81
N ARG A 17 5.95 -0.16 -8.79
CA ARG A 17 4.96 0.93 -8.93
C ARG A 17 4.14 0.84 -10.22
N GLN A 18 4.77 0.48 -11.35
CA GLN A 18 4.06 0.31 -12.63
C GLN A 18 3.02 -0.81 -12.52
N ALA A 19 3.42 -1.99 -12.03
CA ALA A 19 2.52 -3.14 -11.89
C ALA A 19 1.34 -2.83 -10.95
N TYR A 20 1.57 -2.04 -9.90
CA TYR A 20 0.50 -1.57 -9.01
C TYR A 20 -0.47 -0.62 -9.72
N ASN A 21 0.04 0.35 -10.48
CA ASN A 21 -0.82 1.26 -11.26
C ASN A 21 -1.64 0.49 -12.31
N ASP A 22 -1.02 -0.45 -13.04
CA ASP A 22 -1.70 -1.32 -14.00
C ASP A 22 -2.82 -2.14 -13.32
N PHE A 23 -2.53 -2.75 -12.16
CA PHE A 23 -3.52 -3.49 -11.37
C PHE A 23 -4.71 -2.61 -10.94
N ARG A 24 -4.47 -1.33 -10.64
CA ARG A 24 -5.52 -0.36 -10.25
C ARG A 24 -6.22 0.29 -11.45
N GLY A 25 -5.76 0.03 -12.68
CA GLY A 25 -6.23 0.71 -13.88
C GLY A 25 -5.86 2.19 -13.93
N TRP A 26 -4.76 2.57 -13.29
CA TRP A 26 -4.26 3.93 -13.23
C TRP A 26 -3.10 4.13 -14.20
N GLN A 27 -3.01 5.33 -14.75
CA GLN A 27 -1.84 5.74 -15.53
C GLN A 27 -0.73 6.17 -14.57
N LEU A 28 0.47 5.61 -14.73
CA LEU A 28 1.64 6.09 -14.02
C LEU A 28 1.95 7.54 -14.45
N PRO A 29 2.11 8.49 -13.51
CA PRO A 29 2.58 9.84 -13.82
C PRO A 29 3.94 9.82 -14.52
N ALA A 30 4.13 10.70 -15.49
CA ALA A 30 5.33 10.69 -16.34
C ALA A 30 6.63 11.03 -15.58
N ASP A 31 6.51 11.65 -14.40
CA ASP A 31 7.58 12.04 -13.50
C ASP A 31 7.86 11.01 -12.39
N GLU A 32 7.17 9.85 -12.39
CA GLU A 32 7.40 8.77 -11.43
C GLU A 32 8.18 7.60 -12.03
N ASN A 33 9.01 6.95 -11.21
CA ASN A 33 9.71 5.73 -11.60
C ASN A 33 8.79 4.49 -11.47
N GLY A 34 8.44 3.87 -12.60
CA GLY A 34 7.62 2.66 -12.63
C GLY A 34 8.32 1.41 -12.09
N SER A 35 9.64 1.39 -12.08
CA SER A 35 10.47 0.24 -11.68
C SER A 35 10.83 0.24 -10.19
N ASP A 36 10.34 1.22 -9.42
CA ASP A 36 10.60 1.25 -7.97
C ASP A 36 9.99 0.02 -7.29
N ASP A 37 10.81 -0.64 -6.48
CA ASP A 37 10.38 -1.75 -5.65
C ASP A 37 9.36 -1.29 -4.60
N GLY A 38 8.36 -2.12 -4.37
CA GLY A 38 7.28 -1.85 -3.42
C GLY A 38 6.52 -3.12 -3.06
N TYR A 39 5.39 -2.94 -2.37
CA TYR A 39 4.49 -4.03 -2.02
C TYR A 39 3.04 -3.61 -2.25
N LEU A 40 2.24 -4.52 -2.81
CA LEU A 40 0.79 -4.49 -2.65
C LEU A 40 0.49 -4.86 -1.19
N VAL A 41 -0.19 -3.96 -0.47
CA VAL A 41 -0.58 -4.14 0.92
C VAL A 41 -2.08 -4.37 1.01
N GLU A 42 -2.48 -5.48 1.61
CA GLU A 42 -3.87 -5.80 1.89
C GLU A 42 -4.06 -6.05 3.39
N TYR A 43 -5.09 -5.43 3.95
CA TYR A 43 -5.45 -5.64 5.35
C TYR A 43 -6.21 -6.96 5.51
N LEU A 44 -5.78 -7.78 6.46
CA LEU A 44 -6.45 -9.03 6.82
C LEU A 44 -7.81 -8.77 7.50
N ASP A 45 -7.87 -7.65 8.22
CA ASP A 45 -8.95 -7.22 9.06
C ASP A 45 -9.17 -5.72 8.80
N GLY A 46 -10.15 -5.40 7.94
CA GLY A 46 -10.66 -4.05 7.70
C GLY A 46 -11.41 -3.47 8.92
N GLY A 47 -10.80 -3.60 10.10
CA GLY A 47 -11.43 -3.50 11.41
C GLY A 47 -12.26 -2.25 11.60
N LYS A 48 -13.41 -2.43 12.27
CA LYS A 48 -14.35 -1.37 12.61
C LYS A 48 -13.65 -0.20 13.31
N PRO A 49 -14.12 1.04 13.07
CA PRO A 49 -13.61 2.22 13.77
C PRO A 49 -13.83 2.11 15.28
N ASN A 50 -12.98 2.78 16.04
CA ASN A 50 -13.03 2.85 17.52
C ASN A 50 -14.17 3.75 18.06
N THR A 51 -15.20 3.99 17.26
CA THR A 51 -16.35 4.88 17.55
C THR A 51 -17.57 4.09 17.95
#